data_AF-A0A7S2M1D5-F1
#
_entry.id   AF-A0A7S2M1D5-F1
#
_cell.length_a   1.000
_cell.length_b   1.000
_cell.length_c   1.000
_cell.angle_alpha   90.00
_cell.angle_beta   90.00
_cell.angle_gamma   90.00
#
_symmetry.space_group_name_H-M   'P 1'
#
loop_
_entity.id
_entity.type
_entity.pdbx_description
1 polymer ?
#
loop_
_entity_poly.entity_id
_entity_poly.type
_entity_poly.pdbx_seq_one_letter_code
_entity_poly.pdbx_strand_id
1 'polypeptide(L)'
;MDTDGSGTVDADELREKLGSLGVQMSLSEASDAIRRAQPDGGGELSIDGFIDLMEAQLVGARRRESEAARQKVGLERDRSDLEARTSCWICESWQPVEIAYEGEAIAVWAFTSLDGYQRATRLTKDVDGKFSCQRMLPPDQICVVLQVDHGTALVAGLETARLPEPVTLKLRQAEELPAPGGPAPTTAEVSEVSVVQLGGGGRKPKPGAAAAPAPRRAVVIDDPSSPGGICVKPRITETEFKAKKRREPWCFEKSLFAAWRFETPRVYSAAFSADWGHMKVHKFMKEKADQDQIADAFKAHYGEFARIYRRCAATSSDRSTTMGVSMATCLELMASASVLDDQFCKMADVDTMFIAARVREKGADKRPLAIKVGDMLLRFQFAEFLVRIAVARFWKTKEVDTLAQAVDRLFACLTAQLGPAVADLQEFLQAFHTEACDRVLRARESALGVAFRCHSGRWAKPGETRMMCCREFEGVLGTADAFNERFLARDVPYAFQLGLQLYQDELFDLDFAQMTFLEFLHGLGAAAHLRADAEPLAVRLGCIVDRLVQCEGLNNVLRGLK
;
A
#
# COMPACT_ATOMS: atom_id res chain seq x y z
N MET A 1 -36.94 9.39 8.43
CA MET A 1 -37.03 9.76 7.01
C MET A 1 -38.45 9.48 6.60
N ASP A 2 -38.93 8.30 6.92
CA ASP A 2 -40.29 8.05 7.43
C ASP A 2 -40.53 8.85 8.73
N THR A 3 -41.59 9.64 8.77
CA THR A 3 -41.99 10.53 9.88
C THR A 3 -43.27 10.05 10.55
N ASP A 4 -44.10 9.28 9.83
CA ASP A 4 -45.36 8.74 10.31
C ASP A 4 -45.27 7.28 10.83
N GLY A 5 -44.11 6.64 10.65
CA GLY A 5 -43.80 5.29 11.09
C GLY A 5 -44.41 4.20 10.22
N SER A 6 -44.80 4.52 8.98
CA SER A 6 -45.44 3.61 8.02
C SER A 6 -44.51 2.51 7.49
N GLY A 7 -43.19 2.71 7.57
CA GLY A 7 -42.18 1.82 7.01
C GLY A 7 -41.91 2.03 5.51
N THR A 8 -42.56 3.03 4.90
CA THR A 8 -42.32 3.51 3.53
C THR A 8 -42.10 5.03 3.56
N VAL A 9 -41.61 5.61 2.48
CA VAL A 9 -41.37 7.07 2.38
C VAL A 9 -42.15 7.63 1.19
N ASP A 10 -43.01 8.61 1.46
CA ASP A 10 -43.79 9.27 0.40
C ASP A 10 -43.04 10.48 -0.22
N ALA A 11 -43.64 11.08 -1.26
CA ALA A 11 -43.04 12.19 -2.00
C ALA A 11 -42.90 13.48 -1.16
N ASP A 12 -43.79 13.69 -0.19
CA ASP A 12 -43.74 14.86 0.70
C ASP A 12 -42.64 14.70 1.75
N GLU A 13 -42.53 13.52 2.35
CA GLU A 13 -41.48 13.15 3.31
C GLU A 13 -40.08 13.16 2.69
N LEU A 14 -39.95 12.64 1.46
CA LEU A 14 -38.70 12.66 0.71
C LEU A 14 -38.25 14.11 0.42
N ARG A 15 -39.18 14.96 -0.02
CA ARG A 15 -38.92 16.38 -0.29
C ARG A 15 -38.52 17.13 0.97
N GLU A 16 -39.26 16.96 2.06
CA GLU A 16 -39.00 17.68 3.31
C GLU A 16 -37.62 17.34 3.88
N LYS A 17 -37.25 16.05 3.88
CA LYS A 17 -35.95 15.60 4.38
C LYS A 17 -34.79 16.03 3.48
N LEU A 18 -34.93 15.95 2.17
CA LEU A 18 -33.87 16.42 1.26
C LEU A 18 -33.76 17.96 1.28
N GLY A 19 -34.87 18.67 1.49
CA GLY A 19 -34.88 20.10 1.79
C GLY A 19 -34.10 20.44 3.06
N SER A 20 -34.25 19.64 4.12
CA SER A 20 -33.48 19.81 5.37
C SER A 20 -31.97 19.55 5.23
N LEU A 21 -31.57 18.81 4.19
CA LEU A 21 -30.18 18.52 3.82
C LEU A 21 -29.62 19.50 2.77
N GLY A 22 -30.35 20.58 2.46
CA GLY A 22 -29.91 21.63 1.54
C GLY A 22 -30.19 21.37 0.06
N VAL A 23 -30.94 20.31 -0.28
CA VAL A 23 -31.32 19.98 -1.65
C VAL A 23 -32.77 20.43 -1.90
N GLN A 24 -32.94 21.49 -2.68
CA GLN A 24 -34.26 21.98 -3.10
C GLN A 24 -34.79 21.10 -4.23
N MET A 25 -35.93 20.45 -4.02
CA MET A 25 -36.63 19.68 -5.04
C MET A 25 -38.14 19.95 -5.00
N SER A 26 -38.78 19.93 -6.15
CA SER A 26 -40.23 20.08 -6.25
C SER A 26 -40.95 18.76 -5.96
N LEU A 27 -42.24 18.85 -5.57
CA LEU A 27 -43.08 17.67 -5.34
C LEU A 27 -43.16 16.75 -6.56
N SER A 28 -43.26 17.34 -7.76
CA SER A 28 -43.25 16.62 -9.03
C SER A 28 -41.95 15.83 -9.23
N GLU A 29 -40.80 16.42 -8.87
CA GLU A 29 -39.50 15.77 -9.01
C GLU A 29 -39.32 14.64 -7.99
N ALA A 30 -39.83 14.82 -6.77
CA ALA A 30 -39.83 13.77 -5.75
C ALA A 30 -40.70 12.58 -6.17
N SER A 31 -41.91 12.82 -6.67
CA SER A 31 -42.79 11.76 -7.19
C SER A 31 -42.18 11.02 -8.39
N ASP A 32 -41.53 11.75 -9.31
CA ASP A 32 -40.85 11.13 -10.45
C ASP A 32 -39.61 10.34 -10.03
N ALA A 33 -38.92 10.78 -8.97
CA ALA A 33 -37.77 10.07 -8.41
C ALA A 33 -38.20 8.75 -7.76
N ILE A 34 -39.29 8.76 -7.00
CA ILE A 34 -39.89 7.56 -6.39
C ILE A 34 -40.35 6.58 -7.49
N ARG A 35 -41.07 7.07 -8.51
CA ARG A 35 -41.54 6.23 -9.64
C ARG A 35 -40.38 5.57 -10.39
N ARG A 36 -39.23 6.24 -10.51
CA ARG A 36 -38.04 5.69 -11.18
C ARG A 36 -37.34 4.62 -10.35
N ALA A 37 -37.31 4.77 -9.03
CA ALA A 37 -36.72 3.78 -8.13
C ALA A 37 -37.62 2.55 -7.95
N GLN A 38 -38.94 2.71 -8.03
CA GLN A 38 -39.88 1.62 -7.81
C GLN A 38 -41.06 1.68 -8.81
N PRO A 39 -40.88 1.16 -10.04
CA PRO A 39 -41.88 1.22 -11.11
C PRO A 39 -43.19 0.48 -10.77
N ASP A 40 -43.10 -0.55 -9.94
CA ASP A 40 -44.21 -1.44 -9.56
C ASP A 40 -44.78 -1.11 -8.17
N GLY A 41 -44.22 -0.12 -7.46
CA GLY A 41 -44.64 0.30 -6.12
C GLY A 41 -45.71 1.38 -6.18
N GLY A 42 -46.72 1.29 -5.30
CA GLY A 42 -47.92 2.13 -5.28
C GLY A 42 -47.73 3.63 -4.96
N GLY A 43 -46.62 4.25 -5.36
CA GLY A 43 -46.31 5.66 -5.10
C GLY A 43 -45.51 5.94 -3.83
N GLU A 44 -45.14 4.89 -3.09
CA GLU A 44 -44.36 4.95 -1.86
C GLU A 44 -43.02 4.22 -2.04
N LEU A 45 -41.97 4.75 -1.43
CA LEU A 45 -40.59 4.28 -1.58
C LEU A 45 -40.22 3.35 -0.41
N SER A 46 -39.83 2.11 -0.70
CA SER A 46 -39.28 1.21 0.31
C SER A 46 -37.85 1.60 0.71
N ILE A 47 -37.38 1.11 1.86
CA ILE A 47 -36.01 1.35 2.34
C ILE A 47 -34.97 0.89 1.30
N ASP A 48 -35.17 -0.25 0.67
CA ASP A 48 -34.26 -0.78 -0.35
C ASP A 48 -34.27 0.10 -1.62
N GLY A 49 -35.45 0.54 -2.06
CA GLY A 49 -35.58 1.47 -3.19
C GLY A 49 -34.96 2.85 -2.91
N PHE A 50 -34.98 3.29 -1.65
CA PHE A 50 -34.32 4.52 -1.23
C PHE A 50 -32.79 4.43 -1.29
N ILE A 51 -32.22 3.28 -0.87
CA ILE A 51 -30.78 3.02 -0.96
C ILE A 51 -30.32 3.06 -2.43
N ASP A 52 -31.05 2.37 -3.32
CA ASP A 52 -30.74 2.35 -4.75
C ASP A 52 -30.81 3.74 -5.40
N LEU A 53 -31.80 4.55 -4.99
CA LEU A 53 -31.97 5.93 -5.46
C LEU A 53 -30.83 6.84 -5.00
N MET A 54 -30.40 6.72 -3.73
CA MET A 54 -29.26 7.48 -3.19
C MET A 54 -27.95 7.09 -3.86
N GLU A 55 -27.72 5.79 -4.10
CA GLU A 55 -26.55 5.31 -4.83
C GLU A 55 -26.51 5.86 -6.26
N ALA A 56 -27.63 5.84 -6.98
CA ALA A 56 -27.71 6.38 -8.34
C ALA A 56 -27.46 7.90 -8.38
N GLN A 57 -27.99 8.66 -7.42
CA GLN A 57 -27.80 10.11 -7.32
C GLN A 57 -26.37 10.49 -6.92
N LEU A 58 -25.75 9.78 -5.98
CA LEU A 58 -24.36 10.02 -5.55
C LEU A 58 -23.34 9.70 -6.65
N VAL A 59 -23.59 8.65 -7.44
CA VAL A 59 -22.77 8.33 -8.63
C VAL A 59 -22.97 9.37 -9.74
N GLY A 60 -24.19 9.87 -9.94
CA GLY A 60 -24.51 10.93 -10.89
C GLY A 60 -23.88 12.29 -10.54
N ALA A 61 -23.93 12.69 -9.26
CA ALA A 61 -23.35 13.94 -8.78
C ALA A 61 -21.81 13.95 -8.90
N ARG A 62 -21.14 12.85 -8.51
CA ARG A 62 -19.68 12.69 -8.66
C ARG A 62 -19.23 12.76 -10.12
N ARG A 63 -20.05 12.28 -11.06
CA ARG A 63 -19.75 12.33 -12.50
C ARG A 63 -19.80 13.78 -13.03
N ARG A 64 -20.79 14.57 -12.62
CA ARG A 64 -20.93 15.99 -13.01
C ARG A 64 -19.83 16.86 -12.38
N GLU A 65 -19.48 16.61 -11.11
CA GLU A 65 -18.35 17.27 -10.46
C GLU A 65 -17.01 16.92 -11.11
N SER A 66 -16.81 15.66 -11.52
CA SER A 66 -15.62 15.20 -12.24
C SER A 66 -15.52 15.80 -13.65
N GLU A 67 -16.65 16.01 -14.34
CA GLU A 67 -16.71 16.68 -15.64
C GLU A 67 -16.46 18.21 -15.52
N ALA A 68 -17.03 18.86 -14.50
CA ALA A 68 -16.77 20.28 -14.21
C ALA A 68 -15.32 20.53 -13.75
N ALA A 69 -14.72 19.59 -13.00
CA ALA A 69 -13.31 19.65 -12.61
C ALA A 69 -12.36 19.42 -13.81
N ARG A 70 -12.73 18.57 -14.77
CA ARG A 70 -11.98 18.39 -16.03
C ARG A 70 -11.96 19.65 -16.87
N GLN A 71 -13.01 20.46 -16.83
CA GLN A 71 -13.12 21.70 -17.60
C GLN A 71 -12.33 22.87 -16.97
N LYS A 72 -12.12 22.86 -15.64
CA LYS A 72 -11.35 23.88 -14.90
C LYS A 72 -9.83 23.71 -14.90
N VAL A 73 -9.29 22.54 -15.28
CA VAL A 73 -7.84 22.23 -15.26
C VAL A 73 -7.17 22.48 -16.64
N GLY A 74 -7.80 23.32 -17.48
CA GLY A 74 -7.35 23.64 -18.84
C GLY A 74 -6.60 24.97 -18.98
N LEU A 75 -5.89 25.44 -17.95
CA LEU A 75 -5.06 26.65 -18.06
C LEU A 75 -3.70 26.43 -17.37
N GLU A 76 -2.64 26.80 -18.11
CA GLU A 76 -1.22 26.95 -17.72
C GLU A 76 -0.26 25.76 -17.94
N ARG A 77 0.01 25.47 -19.22
CA ARG A 77 1.30 25.75 -19.91
C ARG A 77 1.18 25.18 -21.32
N ASP A 78 0.81 26.01 -22.28
CA ASP A 78 0.93 25.65 -23.69
C ASP A 78 2.41 25.41 -23.99
N ARG A 79 2.76 24.14 -24.15
CA ARG A 79 4.01 23.74 -24.79
C ARG A 79 3.87 24.05 -26.28
N SER A 80 4.88 24.66 -26.87
CA SER A 80 4.97 24.86 -28.31
C SER A 80 4.79 23.52 -29.04
N ASP A 81 4.05 23.50 -30.15
CA ASP A 81 3.83 22.32 -31.02
C ASP A 81 5.14 21.61 -31.43
N LEU A 82 6.28 22.32 -31.38
CA LEU A 82 7.60 21.75 -31.64
C LEU A 82 8.08 20.85 -30.49
N GLU A 83 7.81 21.20 -29.22
CA GLU A 83 8.17 20.40 -28.04
C GLU A 83 7.30 19.14 -27.87
N ALA A 84 6.07 19.18 -28.41
CA ALA A 84 5.17 18.02 -28.45
C ALA A 84 5.62 16.95 -29.46
N ARG A 85 6.46 17.33 -30.44
CA ARG A 85 6.91 16.46 -31.54
C ARG A 85 8.35 15.97 -31.42
N THR A 86 9.15 16.48 -30.48
CA THR A 86 10.53 15.99 -30.31
C THR A 86 10.55 14.65 -29.58
N SER A 87 10.60 13.58 -30.38
CA SER A 87 10.87 12.22 -29.98
C SER A 87 12.28 12.08 -29.41
N CYS A 88 12.39 11.50 -28.22
CA CYS A 88 13.69 11.23 -27.62
C CYS A 88 14.31 9.99 -28.30
N TRP A 89 15.36 10.20 -29.10
CA TRP A 89 16.12 9.17 -29.82
C TRP A 89 16.46 7.90 -29.01
N ILE A 90 16.73 8.01 -27.71
CA ILE A 90 17.00 6.87 -26.81
C ILE A 90 15.71 6.13 -26.43
N CYS A 91 14.61 6.85 -26.22
CA CYS A 91 13.35 6.26 -25.77
C CYS A 91 12.62 5.52 -26.88
N GLU A 92 12.90 5.88 -28.12
CA GLU A 92 12.31 5.29 -29.32
C GLU A 92 13.29 4.36 -30.06
N SER A 93 14.40 3.99 -29.41
CA SER A 93 15.37 3.04 -29.97
C SER A 93 15.91 3.44 -31.34
N TRP A 94 16.16 4.74 -31.55
CA TRP A 94 16.78 5.21 -32.78
C TRP A 94 18.16 4.60 -32.91
N GLN A 95 18.53 4.22 -34.14
CA GLN A 95 19.76 3.52 -34.44
C GLN A 95 20.73 4.46 -35.18
N PRO A 96 22.04 4.38 -34.90
CA PRO A 96 23.04 5.06 -35.71
C PRO A 96 23.10 4.37 -37.08
N VAL A 97 22.91 5.15 -38.13
CA VAL A 97 22.98 4.70 -39.52
C VAL A 97 24.03 5.51 -40.25
N GLU A 98 24.92 4.80 -40.93
CA GLU A 98 25.86 5.41 -41.85
C GLU A 98 25.22 5.55 -43.24
N ILE A 99 25.17 6.77 -43.75
CA ILE A 99 24.78 7.06 -45.13
C ILE A 99 26.06 7.39 -45.88
N ALA A 100 26.35 6.64 -46.94
CA ALA A 100 27.59 6.78 -47.68
C ALA A 100 27.39 6.83 -49.20
N TYR A 101 28.37 7.43 -49.88
CA TYR A 101 28.47 7.49 -51.33
C TYR A 101 29.90 7.18 -51.77
N GLU A 102 30.02 6.30 -52.76
CA GLU A 102 31.29 5.89 -53.36
C GLU A 102 31.25 6.26 -54.85
N GLY A 103 32.09 7.21 -55.25
CA GLY A 103 32.13 7.74 -56.62
C GLY A 103 32.92 9.05 -56.70
N GLU A 104 33.18 9.51 -57.93
CA GLU A 104 33.80 10.82 -58.17
C GLU A 104 32.77 11.94 -57.96
N ALA A 105 32.96 12.73 -56.91
CA ALA A 105 32.14 13.90 -56.60
C ALA A 105 32.96 14.95 -55.86
N ILE A 106 32.55 16.22 -55.94
CA ILE A 106 33.17 17.31 -55.17
C ILE A 106 32.42 17.53 -53.85
N ALA A 107 31.09 17.49 -53.88
CA ALA A 107 30.27 17.59 -52.68
C ALA A 107 29.02 16.70 -52.74
N VAL A 108 28.69 16.09 -51.59
CA VAL A 108 27.55 15.19 -51.46
C VAL A 108 26.70 15.60 -50.25
N TRP A 109 25.38 15.62 -50.43
CA TRP A 109 24.41 15.83 -49.35
C TRP A 109 23.35 14.73 -49.31
N ALA A 110 22.89 14.35 -48.12
CA ALA A 110 21.77 13.43 -47.92
C ALA A 110 20.51 14.17 -47.47
N PHE A 111 19.40 13.88 -48.14
CA PHE A 111 18.04 14.27 -47.78
C PHE A 111 17.27 13.04 -47.29
N THR A 112 16.44 13.20 -46.26
CA THR A 112 15.72 12.07 -45.63
C THR A 112 14.22 12.32 -45.56
N SER A 113 13.41 11.26 -45.57
CA SER A 113 11.96 11.38 -45.41
C SER A 113 11.52 11.84 -44.02
N LEU A 114 12.41 11.83 -43.01
CA LEU A 114 12.10 12.21 -41.63
C LEU A 114 11.53 13.62 -41.47
N ASP A 115 12.04 14.55 -42.26
CA ASP A 115 11.63 15.95 -42.27
C ASP A 115 11.02 16.34 -43.61
N GLY A 116 10.54 15.35 -44.38
CA GLY A 116 9.99 15.57 -45.72
C GLY A 116 11.02 16.12 -46.70
N TYR A 117 12.28 15.70 -46.61
CA TYR A 117 13.38 16.09 -47.49
C TYR A 117 13.72 17.60 -47.48
N GLN A 118 13.44 18.30 -46.37
CA GLN A 118 13.68 19.74 -46.29
C GLN A 118 15.12 20.10 -45.91
N ARG A 119 15.74 19.35 -45.00
CA ARG A 119 17.13 19.58 -44.56
C ARG A 119 18.08 18.63 -45.28
N ALA A 120 19.19 19.19 -45.73
CA ALA A 120 20.27 18.45 -46.35
C ALA A 120 21.40 18.26 -45.33
N THR A 121 21.91 17.04 -45.21
CA THR A 121 23.10 16.74 -44.40
C THR A 121 24.30 16.65 -45.31
N ARG A 122 25.31 17.49 -45.13
CA ARG A 122 26.55 17.39 -45.91
C ARG A 122 27.35 16.17 -45.46
N LEU A 123 27.80 15.34 -46.40
CA LEU A 123 28.69 14.22 -46.13
C LEU A 123 30.14 14.68 -46.10
N THR A 124 30.95 14.02 -45.28
CA THR A 124 32.41 14.25 -45.18
C THR A 124 33.16 13.23 -46.01
N LYS A 125 34.16 13.68 -46.76
CA LYS A 125 35.03 12.80 -47.57
C LYS A 125 36.13 12.23 -46.68
N ASP A 126 36.22 10.91 -46.62
CA ASP A 126 37.25 10.17 -45.89
C ASP A 126 38.54 10.02 -46.73
N VAL A 127 39.61 9.50 -46.12
CA VAL A 127 40.94 9.32 -46.72
C VAL A 127 40.89 8.43 -47.97
N ASP A 128 39.99 7.45 -48.00
CA ASP A 128 39.78 6.53 -49.13
C ASP A 128 38.90 7.12 -50.24
N GLY A 129 38.52 8.41 -50.14
CA GLY A 129 37.70 9.10 -51.13
C GLY A 129 36.19 8.86 -51.02
N LYS A 130 35.76 8.02 -50.06
CA LYS A 130 34.35 7.75 -49.73
C LYS A 130 33.72 8.91 -48.99
N PHE A 131 32.51 9.30 -49.37
CA PHE A 131 31.71 10.29 -48.62
C PHE A 131 30.81 9.58 -47.63
N SER A 132 30.80 9.97 -46.36
CA SER A 132 29.87 9.40 -45.37
C SER A 132 29.39 10.41 -44.33
N CYS A 133 28.28 10.08 -43.67
CA CYS A 133 27.83 10.74 -42.45
C CYS A 133 27.08 9.74 -41.56
N GLN A 134 27.15 9.95 -40.24
CA GLN A 134 26.33 9.21 -39.29
C GLN A 134 25.10 10.01 -38.90
N ARG A 135 23.94 9.37 -38.96
CA ARG A 135 22.66 9.93 -38.52
C ARG A 135 21.95 8.96 -37.59
N MET A 136 21.36 9.49 -36.53
CA MET A 136 20.44 8.73 -35.69
C MET A 136 19.09 8.74 -36.36
N LEU A 137 18.56 7.56 -36.63
CA LEU A 137 17.34 7.33 -37.40
C LEU A 137 16.35 6.49 -36.58
N PRO A 138 15.03 6.78 -36.58
CA PRO A 138 14.03 5.97 -35.88
C PRO A 138 13.99 4.53 -36.41
N PRO A 139 13.45 3.57 -35.64
CA PRO A 139 13.40 2.15 -36.00
C PRO A 139 12.46 1.83 -37.17
N ASP A 140 11.82 2.84 -37.75
CA ASP A 140 10.93 2.71 -38.91
C ASP A 140 11.71 2.74 -40.23
N GLN A 141 10.99 2.48 -41.33
CA GLN A 141 11.53 2.58 -42.68
C GLN A 141 11.75 4.06 -43.06
N ILE A 142 12.96 4.41 -43.50
CA ILE A 142 13.31 5.78 -43.89
C ILE A 142 13.82 5.80 -45.32
N CYS A 143 13.36 6.77 -46.09
CA CYS A 143 13.82 6.99 -47.44
C CYS A 143 14.90 8.08 -47.49
N VAL A 144 15.91 7.88 -48.32
CA VAL A 144 17.10 8.73 -48.45
C VAL A 144 17.35 9.02 -49.93
N VAL A 145 17.69 10.26 -50.24
CA VAL A 145 18.15 10.70 -51.56
C VAL A 145 19.44 11.48 -51.40
N LEU A 146 20.40 11.25 -52.28
CA LEU A 146 21.63 12.02 -52.30
C LEU A 146 21.56 13.13 -53.35
N GLN A 147 22.08 14.30 -53.02
CA GLN A 147 22.56 15.26 -54.00
C GLN A 147 24.06 15.03 -54.18
N VAL A 148 24.48 14.80 -55.42
CA VAL A 148 25.88 14.65 -55.82
C VAL A 148 26.18 15.79 -56.79
N ASP A 149 27.01 16.73 -56.35
CA ASP A 149 27.25 18.00 -57.01
C ASP A 149 25.94 18.73 -57.39
N HIS A 150 25.59 18.81 -58.68
CA HIS A 150 24.35 19.43 -59.19
C HIS A 150 23.24 18.42 -59.50
N GLY A 151 23.49 17.13 -59.36
CA GLY A 151 22.56 16.05 -59.67
C GLY A 151 22.03 15.34 -58.42
N THR A 152 21.08 14.44 -58.62
CA THR A 152 20.56 13.54 -57.59
C THR A 152 20.99 12.11 -57.85
N ALA A 153 21.29 11.37 -56.79
CA ALA A 153 21.68 9.97 -56.86
C ALA A 153 21.00 9.15 -55.76
N LEU A 154 20.92 7.85 -56.00
CA LEU A 154 20.50 6.85 -55.01
C LEU A 154 21.72 6.35 -54.23
N VAL A 155 21.50 5.91 -53.00
CA VAL A 155 22.52 5.28 -52.16
C VAL A 155 22.78 3.87 -52.68
N ALA A 156 24.03 3.59 -53.07
CA ALA A 156 24.42 2.28 -53.57
C ALA A 156 24.26 1.18 -52.50
N GLY A 157 23.73 0.02 -52.89
CA GLY A 157 23.54 -1.12 -52.00
C GLY A 157 22.27 -1.10 -51.14
N LEU A 158 21.47 -0.03 -51.19
CA LEU A 158 20.14 0.03 -50.56
C LEU A 158 19.03 -0.33 -51.54
N GLU A 159 17.92 -0.87 -51.01
CA GLU A 159 16.70 -1.07 -51.80
C GLU A 159 16.17 0.28 -52.32
N THR A 160 15.46 0.27 -53.44
CA THR A 160 14.91 1.49 -54.05
C THR A 160 13.39 1.43 -54.04
N ALA A 161 12.75 2.57 -53.79
CA ALA A 161 11.30 2.72 -53.82
C ALA A 161 10.89 3.93 -54.65
N ARG A 162 9.71 3.86 -55.27
CA ARG A 162 9.09 4.99 -55.96
C ARG A 162 8.11 5.69 -55.01
N LEU A 163 8.24 7.00 -54.87
CA LEU A 163 7.34 7.82 -54.07
C LEU A 163 5.95 7.91 -54.73
N PRO A 164 4.86 7.93 -53.94
CA PRO A 164 3.51 8.11 -54.47
C PRO A 164 3.32 9.44 -55.21
N GLU A 165 3.97 10.49 -54.72
CA GLU A 165 4.02 11.83 -55.32
C GLU A 165 5.48 12.28 -55.42
N PRO A 166 5.93 12.87 -56.55
CA PRO A 166 7.28 13.41 -56.67
C PRO A 166 7.55 14.51 -55.64
N VAL A 167 8.75 14.53 -55.07
CA VAL A 167 9.17 15.55 -54.11
C VAL A 167 10.16 16.51 -54.78
N THR A 168 9.94 17.81 -54.63
CA THR A 168 10.87 18.85 -55.10
C THR A 168 11.94 19.13 -54.05
N LEU A 169 13.18 18.71 -54.30
CA LEU A 169 14.34 19.02 -53.46
C LEU A 169 14.86 20.42 -53.76
N LYS A 170 15.24 21.18 -52.73
CA LYS A 170 16.03 22.41 -52.87
C LYS A 170 17.51 22.07 -52.81
N LEU A 171 18.19 22.12 -53.96
CA LEU A 171 19.60 21.73 -54.09
C LEU A 171 20.50 22.72 -53.35
N ARG A 172 21.52 22.20 -52.65
CA ARG A 172 22.50 22.99 -51.91
C ARG A 172 23.60 23.47 -52.83
N GLN A 173 24.00 24.72 -52.65
CA GLN A 173 25.11 25.33 -53.37
C GLN A 173 26.32 25.42 -52.43
N ALA A 174 27.52 25.25 -52.98
CA ALA A 174 28.80 25.44 -52.30
C ALA A 174 29.82 25.99 -53.30
N GLU A 175 30.82 26.75 -52.82
CA GLU A 175 31.81 27.42 -53.67
C GLU A 175 32.69 26.42 -54.43
N GLU A 176 32.93 25.25 -53.85
CA GLU A 176 33.68 24.15 -54.43
C GLU A 176 32.95 23.36 -55.52
N LEU A 177 31.65 23.59 -55.75
CA LEU A 177 30.91 22.85 -56.78
C LEU A 177 31.47 23.13 -58.19
N PRO A 178 31.50 22.12 -59.08
CA PRO A 178 31.98 22.33 -60.44
C PRO A 178 31.07 23.35 -61.16
N ALA A 179 31.63 24.19 -62.04
CA ALA A 179 30.83 25.17 -62.77
C ALA A 179 29.71 24.45 -63.55
N PRO A 180 28.43 24.75 -63.30
CA PRO A 180 27.34 24.09 -64.02
C PRO A 180 27.45 24.44 -65.50
N GLY A 181 27.23 23.48 -66.40
CA GLY A 181 27.23 23.70 -67.86
C GLY A 181 26.07 24.58 -68.38
N GLY A 182 25.46 25.39 -67.50
CA GLY A 182 24.24 26.18 -67.68
C GLY A 182 23.85 26.88 -66.36
N PRO A 183 22.66 27.48 -66.24
CA PRO A 183 22.19 28.02 -64.96
C PRO A 183 22.15 26.91 -63.89
N ALA A 184 22.71 27.17 -62.72
CA ALA A 184 22.76 26.20 -61.62
C ALA A 184 21.33 25.75 -61.26
N PRO A 185 21.02 24.44 -61.29
CA PRO A 185 19.70 23.98 -60.89
C PRO A 185 19.49 24.28 -59.40
N THR A 186 18.45 25.05 -59.08
CA THR A 186 18.09 25.36 -57.69
C THR A 186 17.19 24.30 -57.07
N THR A 187 16.55 23.48 -57.91
CA THR A 187 15.60 22.44 -57.50
C THR A 187 15.70 21.20 -58.38
N ALA A 188 15.41 20.03 -57.82
CA ALA A 188 15.29 18.77 -58.55
C ALA A 188 14.01 18.03 -58.13
N GLU A 189 13.28 17.47 -59.08
CA GLU A 189 12.15 16.58 -58.78
C GLU A 189 12.63 15.14 -58.65
N VAL A 190 12.26 14.50 -57.54
CA VAL A 190 12.67 13.14 -57.23
C VAL A 190 11.44 12.27 -57.00
N SER A 191 11.31 11.23 -57.80
CA SER A 191 10.29 10.19 -57.65
C SER A 191 10.85 8.88 -57.13
N GLU A 192 12.16 8.67 -57.16
CA GLU A 192 12.83 7.43 -56.75
C GLU A 192 13.81 7.68 -55.62
N VAL A 193 13.77 6.86 -54.58
CA VAL A 193 14.50 7.04 -53.33
C VAL A 193 15.11 5.73 -52.83
N SER A 194 16.22 5.81 -52.10
CA SER A 194 16.81 4.65 -51.42
C SER A 194 16.11 4.40 -50.08
N VAL A 195 15.90 3.15 -49.73
CA VAL A 195 15.17 2.72 -48.53
C VAL A 195 16.15 2.13 -47.52
N VAL A 196 16.16 2.69 -46.31
CA VAL A 196 16.85 2.14 -45.15
C VAL A 196 15.84 1.37 -44.31
N GLN A 197 15.96 0.05 -44.28
CA GLN A 197 15.15 -0.82 -43.43
C GLN A 197 15.83 -0.96 -42.06
N LEU A 198 15.29 -0.30 -41.03
CA LEU A 198 15.77 -0.46 -39.65
C LEU A 198 14.91 -1.52 -38.95
N GLY A 199 15.55 -2.45 -38.25
CA GLY A 199 14.93 -3.69 -37.81
C GLY A 199 13.78 -3.48 -36.81
N GLY A 200 12.54 -3.65 -37.27
CA GLY A 200 11.37 -3.91 -36.43
C GLY A 200 11.39 -5.32 -35.83
N GLY A 201 12.35 -5.61 -34.96
CA GLY A 201 12.65 -7.01 -34.59
C GLY A 201 13.39 -7.22 -33.27
N GLY A 202 13.39 -6.25 -32.35
CA GLY A 202 13.80 -6.49 -30.98
C GLY A 202 12.59 -6.90 -30.15
N ARG A 203 12.28 -8.20 -30.08
CA ARG A 203 11.41 -8.76 -29.04
C ARG A 203 11.85 -8.14 -27.72
N LYS A 204 11.00 -7.35 -27.04
CA LYS A 204 11.29 -6.92 -25.66
C LYS A 204 11.75 -8.19 -24.93
N PRO A 205 12.93 -8.24 -24.29
CA PRO A 205 13.25 -9.37 -23.46
C PRO A 205 12.07 -9.49 -22.48
N LYS A 206 11.36 -10.64 -22.53
CA LYS A 206 10.47 -10.99 -21.43
C LYS A 206 11.33 -10.83 -20.18
N PRO A 207 10.86 -10.14 -19.13
CA PRO A 207 11.64 -10.02 -17.91
C PRO A 207 11.86 -11.43 -17.37
N GLY A 208 13.02 -11.99 -17.69
CA GLY A 208 13.59 -13.12 -16.99
C GLY A 208 13.92 -12.64 -15.59
N ALA A 209 13.68 -13.53 -14.62
CA ALA A 209 14.11 -13.31 -13.25
C ALA A 209 15.58 -12.89 -13.23
N ALA A 210 15.88 -11.82 -12.48
CA ALA A 210 17.17 -11.12 -12.38
C ALA A 210 17.54 -10.17 -13.55
N ALA A 211 16.72 -9.14 -13.78
CA ALA A 211 17.21 -7.92 -14.43
C ALA A 211 17.75 -6.96 -13.35
N ALA A 212 19.02 -6.53 -13.48
CA ALA A 212 19.53 -5.38 -12.75
C ALA A 212 18.57 -4.18 -12.94
N PRO A 213 18.40 -3.31 -11.92
CA PRO A 213 17.48 -2.18 -12.03
C PRO A 213 17.86 -1.34 -13.26
N ALA A 214 16.89 -1.16 -14.17
CA ALA A 214 17.08 -0.32 -15.34
C ALA A 214 17.62 1.06 -14.92
N PRO A 215 18.56 1.67 -15.67
CA PRO A 215 19.13 2.96 -15.32
C PRO A 215 18.00 3.99 -15.12
N ARG A 216 17.92 4.56 -13.90
CA ARG A 216 16.88 5.52 -13.54
C ARG A 216 17.13 6.83 -14.28
N ARG A 217 16.25 7.16 -15.22
CA ARG A 217 16.30 8.41 -15.99
C ARG A 217 16.10 9.59 -15.04
N ALA A 218 16.98 10.57 -15.09
CA ALA A 218 16.89 11.77 -14.27
C ALA A 218 16.74 13.03 -15.14
N VAL A 219 16.14 14.07 -14.57
CA VAL A 219 16.08 15.42 -15.12
C VAL A 219 16.74 16.35 -14.10
N VAL A 220 17.57 17.24 -14.61
CA VAL A 220 18.21 18.30 -13.84
C VAL A 220 17.31 19.52 -13.95
N ILE A 221 16.86 20.04 -12.81
CA ILE A 221 16.04 21.25 -12.73
C ILE A 221 16.68 22.21 -11.73
N ASP A 222 16.37 23.49 -11.86
CA ASP A 222 16.78 24.47 -10.85
C ASP A 222 16.06 24.17 -9.53
N ASP A 223 16.80 24.30 -8.44
CA ASP A 223 16.27 24.11 -7.09
C ASP A 223 15.30 25.28 -6.76
N PRO A 224 14.01 25.02 -6.58
CA PRO A 224 13.04 26.07 -6.27
C PRO A 224 13.28 26.74 -4.90
N SER A 225 14.11 26.13 -4.04
CA SER A 225 14.46 26.67 -2.73
C SER A 225 15.81 27.41 -2.70
N SER A 226 16.60 27.35 -3.78
CA SER A 226 17.93 27.95 -3.84
C SER A 226 18.24 28.50 -5.25
N PRO A 227 18.32 29.84 -5.42
CA PRO A 227 18.70 30.45 -6.70
C PRO A 227 20.11 29.99 -7.14
N GLY A 228 20.19 29.25 -8.25
CA GLY A 228 21.44 28.66 -8.76
C GLY A 228 21.76 27.26 -8.22
N GLY A 229 20.92 26.72 -7.32
CA GLY A 229 20.97 25.33 -6.90
C GLY A 229 20.45 24.39 -7.99
N ILE A 230 20.98 23.18 -8.02
CA ILE A 230 20.57 22.14 -8.97
C ILE A 230 19.87 21.01 -8.21
N CYS A 231 18.67 20.64 -8.64
CA CYS A 231 17.91 19.50 -8.15
C CYS A 231 17.78 18.42 -9.24
N VAL A 232 18.08 17.17 -8.88
CA VAL A 232 17.96 16.02 -9.78
C VAL A 232 16.70 15.23 -9.44
N LYS A 233 15.72 15.20 -10.35
CA LYS A 233 14.46 14.45 -10.17
C LYS A 233 14.35 13.31 -11.18
N PRO A 234 13.61 12.22 -10.89
CA PRO A 234 13.35 11.18 -11.89
C PRO A 234 12.59 11.75 -13.09
N ARG A 235 13.06 11.49 -14.31
CA ARG A 235 12.36 11.86 -15.55
C ARG A 235 11.20 10.89 -15.77
N ILE A 236 9.97 11.41 -15.76
CA ILE A 236 8.75 10.67 -16.05
C ILE A 236 8.35 10.95 -17.51
N THR A 237 8.23 9.92 -18.33
CA THR A 237 7.76 10.04 -19.72
C THR A 237 6.27 10.39 -19.78
N GLU A 238 5.80 10.92 -20.91
CA GLU A 238 4.37 11.22 -21.08
C GLU A 238 3.50 9.95 -20.98
N THR A 239 3.99 8.81 -21.45
CA THR A 239 3.35 7.51 -21.30
C THR A 239 3.27 7.08 -19.84
N GLU A 240 4.36 7.24 -19.07
CA GLU A 240 4.37 6.97 -17.62
C GLU A 240 3.49 7.95 -16.85
N PHE A 241 3.43 9.22 -17.28
CA PHE A 241 2.56 10.25 -16.71
C PHE A 241 1.09 9.94 -16.98
N LYS A 242 0.73 9.62 -18.23
CA LYS A 242 -0.62 9.18 -18.61
C LYS A 242 -1.01 7.88 -17.90
N ALA A 243 -0.08 6.93 -17.74
CA ALA A 243 -0.29 5.71 -16.97
C ALA A 243 -0.49 5.99 -15.47
N LYS A 244 0.27 6.92 -14.88
CA LYS A 244 0.05 7.39 -13.50
C LYS A 244 -1.28 8.10 -13.33
N LYS A 245 -1.69 8.93 -14.30
CA LYS A 245 -2.97 9.68 -14.29
C LYS A 245 -4.20 8.79 -14.50
N ARG A 246 -4.03 7.60 -15.10
CA ARG A 246 -5.08 6.58 -15.29
C ARG A 246 -5.27 5.64 -14.11
N ARG A 247 -4.38 5.65 -13.12
CA ARG A 247 -4.56 4.83 -11.91
C ARG A 247 -5.67 5.45 -11.07
N GLU A 248 -6.67 4.65 -10.70
CA GLU A 248 -7.62 5.05 -9.68
C GLU A 248 -6.84 5.45 -8.42
N PRO A 249 -7.24 6.54 -7.73
CA PRO A 249 -6.68 6.88 -6.44
C PRO A 249 -6.79 5.68 -5.50
N TRP A 250 -5.72 5.41 -4.76
CA TRP A 250 -5.77 4.37 -3.74
C TRP A 250 -6.82 4.71 -2.69
N CYS A 251 -7.61 3.71 -2.31
CA CYS A 251 -8.53 3.77 -1.17
C CYS A 251 -8.37 2.49 -0.35
N PHE A 252 -8.61 2.61 0.95
CA PHE A 252 -8.40 1.54 1.91
C PHE A 252 -9.28 0.32 1.60
N GLU A 253 -10.53 0.58 1.18
CA GLU A 253 -11.56 -0.43 0.93
C GLU A 253 -11.26 -1.33 -0.28
N LYS A 254 -10.37 -0.89 -1.18
CA LYS A 254 -9.85 -1.69 -2.30
C LYS A 254 -8.44 -2.23 -2.05
N SER A 255 -7.82 -1.88 -0.92
CA SER A 255 -6.48 -2.33 -0.56
C SER A 255 -6.47 -3.77 -0.03
N LEU A 256 -5.29 -4.36 0.14
CA LEU A 256 -5.14 -5.64 0.84
C LEU A 256 -5.60 -5.58 2.30
N PHE A 257 -5.74 -4.38 2.86
CA PHE A 257 -6.14 -4.14 4.24
C PHE A 257 -7.66 -4.03 4.41
N ALA A 258 -8.46 -4.12 3.35
CA ALA A 258 -9.90 -3.85 3.38
C ALA A 258 -10.68 -4.67 4.43
N ALA A 259 -10.25 -5.90 4.70
CA ALA A 259 -10.85 -6.78 5.71
C ALA A 259 -10.35 -6.52 7.14
N TRP A 260 -9.42 -5.58 7.34
CA TRP A 260 -8.90 -5.26 8.66
C TRP A 260 -9.95 -4.53 9.50
N ARG A 261 -10.21 -5.10 10.68
CA ARG A 261 -11.14 -4.58 11.67
C ARG A 261 -10.37 -3.71 12.65
N PHE A 262 -10.59 -2.41 12.57
CA PHE A 262 -10.04 -1.48 13.54
C PHE A 262 -10.68 -1.65 14.92
N GLU A 263 -9.88 -1.45 15.95
CA GLU A 263 -10.32 -1.45 17.34
C GLU A 263 -11.11 -0.18 17.65
N THR A 264 -12.43 -0.28 17.51
CA THR A 264 -13.37 0.79 17.86
C THR A 264 -13.88 0.61 19.29
N PRO A 265 -14.48 1.65 19.91
CA PRO A 265 -15.16 1.51 21.21
C PRO A 265 -16.18 0.36 21.26
N ARG A 266 -16.83 0.05 20.12
CA ARG A 266 -17.75 -1.09 20.00
C ARG A 266 -17.02 -2.43 20.11
N VAL A 267 -15.87 -2.59 19.46
CA VAL A 267 -15.05 -3.80 19.52
C VAL A 267 -14.52 -4.00 20.95
N TYR A 268 -14.01 -2.94 21.58
CA TYR A 268 -13.59 -2.98 22.99
C TYR A 268 -14.74 -3.34 23.93
N SER A 269 -15.92 -2.74 23.76
CA SER A 269 -17.08 -3.08 24.60
C SER A 269 -17.50 -4.54 24.45
N ALA A 270 -17.41 -5.12 23.26
CA ALA A 270 -17.74 -6.52 23.02
C ALA A 270 -16.73 -7.47 23.68
N ALA A 271 -15.43 -7.19 23.53
CA ALA A 271 -14.35 -7.94 24.16
C ALA A 271 -14.41 -7.84 25.71
N PHE A 272 -14.64 -6.64 26.24
CA PHE A 272 -14.84 -6.44 27.68
C PHE A 272 -16.02 -7.26 28.22
N SER A 273 -17.14 -7.28 27.51
CA SER A 273 -18.33 -8.02 27.96
C SER A 273 -18.06 -9.53 28.06
N ALA A 274 -17.29 -10.08 27.13
CA ALA A 274 -16.86 -11.48 27.17
C ALA A 274 -15.90 -11.72 28.35
N ASP A 275 -14.84 -10.91 28.46
CA ASP A 275 -13.84 -11.03 29.52
C ASP A 275 -14.48 -10.92 30.91
N TRP A 276 -15.31 -9.89 31.14
CA TRP A 276 -15.99 -9.68 32.41
C TRP A 276 -16.90 -10.85 32.79
N GLY A 277 -17.56 -11.47 31.81
CA GLY A 277 -18.36 -12.68 32.01
C GLY A 277 -17.55 -13.89 32.49
N HIS A 278 -16.25 -13.94 32.17
CA HIS A 278 -15.33 -15.00 32.60
C HIS A 278 -14.63 -14.70 33.92
N MET A 279 -14.64 -13.45 34.38
CA MET A 279 -14.01 -13.02 35.63
C MET A 279 -14.81 -13.47 36.86
N LYS A 280 -14.11 -13.81 37.94
CA LYS A 280 -14.69 -14.26 39.21
C LYS A 280 -14.85 -13.11 40.21
N VAL A 281 -15.26 -11.93 39.75
CA VAL A 281 -15.37 -10.72 40.59
C VAL A 281 -16.27 -10.96 41.81
N HIS A 282 -17.39 -11.66 41.59
CA HIS A 282 -18.36 -12.04 42.63
C HIS A 282 -17.76 -12.82 43.82
N LYS A 283 -16.57 -13.42 43.69
CA LYS A 283 -15.92 -14.19 44.78
C LYS A 283 -15.21 -13.30 45.80
N PHE A 284 -14.74 -12.14 45.39
CA PHE A 284 -14.01 -11.22 46.26
C PHE A 284 -14.72 -9.86 46.43
N MET A 285 -15.84 -9.67 45.74
CA MET A 285 -16.71 -8.51 45.85
C MET A 285 -18.18 -8.95 45.79
N LYS A 286 -18.91 -8.82 46.91
CA LYS A 286 -20.27 -9.34 47.04
C LYS A 286 -21.34 -8.38 46.53
N GLU A 287 -21.17 -7.09 46.80
CA GLU A 287 -22.17 -6.08 46.47
C GLU A 287 -22.23 -5.85 44.96
N LYS A 288 -23.44 -5.89 44.40
CA LYS A 288 -23.64 -5.73 42.94
C LYS A 288 -23.31 -4.32 42.47
N ALA A 289 -23.65 -3.31 43.27
CA ALA A 289 -23.32 -1.91 42.98
C ALA A 289 -21.81 -1.68 42.86
N ASP A 290 -21.02 -2.30 43.75
CA ASP A 290 -19.56 -2.24 43.72
C ASP A 290 -18.99 -2.92 42.46
N GLN A 291 -19.54 -4.09 42.09
CA GLN A 291 -19.16 -4.79 40.86
C GLN A 291 -19.44 -3.95 39.62
N ASP A 292 -20.61 -3.31 39.55
CA ASP A 292 -21.02 -2.47 38.43
C ASP A 292 -20.15 -1.20 38.34
N GLN A 293 -19.82 -0.59 39.48
CA GLN A 293 -18.91 0.56 39.53
C GLN A 293 -17.51 0.22 38.99
N ILE A 294 -16.94 -0.93 39.36
CA ILE A 294 -15.66 -1.38 38.80
C ILE A 294 -15.80 -1.72 37.32
N ALA A 295 -16.89 -2.39 36.93
CA ALA A 295 -17.11 -2.78 35.54
C ALA A 295 -17.11 -1.56 34.62
N ASP A 296 -17.86 -0.51 34.98
CA ASP A 296 -17.98 0.71 34.20
C ASP A 296 -16.64 1.46 34.13
N ALA A 297 -15.92 1.58 35.25
CA ALA A 297 -14.60 2.20 35.28
C ALA A 297 -13.57 1.43 34.43
N PHE A 298 -13.51 0.11 34.57
CA PHE A 298 -12.57 -0.72 33.80
C PHE A 298 -12.91 -0.71 32.31
N LYS A 299 -14.20 -0.71 31.96
CA LYS A 299 -14.66 -0.62 30.57
C LYS A 299 -14.19 0.66 29.89
N ALA A 300 -14.14 1.78 30.61
CA ALA A 300 -13.63 3.05 30.09
C ALA A 300 -12.13 2.98 29.72
N HIS A 301 -11.34 2.19 30.47
CA HIS A 301 -9.92 1.97 30.22
C HIS A 301 -9.61 0.78 29.31
N TYR A 302 -10.63 0.08 28.79
CA TYR A 302 -10.43 -1.23 28.16
C TYR A 302 -9.54 -1.19 26.90
N GLY A 303 -9.59 -0.10 26.12
CA GLY A 303 -8.70 0.05 24.95
C GLY A 303 -7.23 0.25 25.33
N GLU A 304 -6.96 0.88 26.47
CA GLU A 304 -5.61 0.96 27.03
C GLU A 304 -5.17 -0.36 27.64
N PHE A 305 -6.05 -1.01 28.41
CA PHE A 305 -5.85 -2.35 28.92
C PHE A 305 -5.46 -3.35 27.83
N ALA A 306 -6.17 -3.38 26.69
CA ALA A 306 -5.88 -4.31 25.60
C ALA A 306 -4.45 -4.14 25.05
N ARG A 307 -3.97 -2.89 24.96
CA ARG A 307 -2.60 -2.60 24.49
C ARG A 307 -1.54 -2.93 25.54
N ILE A 308 -1.81 -2.67 26.82
CA ILE A 308 -0.96 -3.12 27.94
C ILE A 308 -0.86 -4.64 27.93
N TYR A 309 -2.00 -5.34 27.80
CA TYR A 309 -2.04 -6.80 27.74
C TYR A 309 -1.18 -7.36 26.61
N ARG A 310 -1.27 -6.81 25.39
CA ARG A 310 -0.42 -7.22 24.25
C ARG A 310 1.07 -7.12 24.57
N ARG A 311 1.48 -6.00 25.17
CA ARG A 311 2.88 -5.77 25.57
C ARG A 311 3.34 -6.80 26.59
N CYS A 312 2.55 -6.99 27.65
CA CYS A 312 2.85 -7.95 28.71
C CYS A 312 2.87 -9.40 28.22
N ALA A 313 1.92 -9.77 27.34
CA ALA A 313 1.85 -11.11 26.75
C ALA A 313 3.05 -11.38 25.83
N ALA A 314 3.50 -10.37 25.06
CA ALA A 314 4.71 -10.47 24.26
C ALA A 314 5.96 -10.68 25.13
N THR A 315 6.11 -9.94 26.22
CA THR A 315 7.24 -10.09 27.16
C THR A 315 7.25 -11.45 27.86
N SER A 316 6.06 -12.01 28.13
CA SER A 316 5.90 -13.31 28.77
C SER A 316 6.06 -14.49 27.80
N SER A 317 6.13 -14.24 26.49
CA SER A 317 6.09 -15.28 25.49
C SER A 317 7.30 -16.21 25.61
N ASP A 318 7.01 -17.47 25.87
CA ASP A 318 7.96 -18.59 25.79
C ASP A 318 8.08 -19.13 24.36
N ARG A 319 7.52 -18.41 23.37
CA ARG A 319 7.42 -18.83 21.96
C ARG A 319 6.66 -20.14 21.79
N SER A 320 5.77 -20.48 22.73
CA SER A 320 4.78 -21.54 22.56
C SER A 320 3.65 -21.09 21.62
N THR A 321 2.72 -22.00 21.34
CA THR A 321 1.53 -21.73 20.52
C THR A 321 0.47 -20.89 21.25
N THR A 322 0.65 -20.61 22.55
CA THR A 322 -0.31 -19.87 23.37
C THR A 322 0.32 -18.61 23.94
N MET A 323 -0.45 -17.54 24.00
CA MET A 323 -0.03 -16.26 24.56
C MET A 323 -0.74 -15.99 25.87
N GLY A 324 -0.04 -15.39 26.83
CA GLY A 324 -0.59 -14.99 28.11
C GLY A 324 0.43 -14.22 28.91
N VAL A 325 0.03 -13.68 30.06
CA VAL A 325 0.92 -12.92 30.93
C VAL A 325 1.44 -13.80 32.07
N SER A 326 2.75 -13.92 32.18
CA SER A 326 3.44 -14.68 33.22
C SER A 326 3.41 -13.96 34.56
N MET A 327 3.65 -14.71 35.63
CA MET A 327 3.80 -14.16 36.98
C MET A 327 4.95 -13.16 37.08
N ALA A 328 6.10 -13.49 36.45
CA ALA A 328 7.28 -12.62 36.44
C ALA A 328 6.97 -11.25 35.81
N THR A 329 6.27 -11.23 34.68
CA THR A 329 5.87 -9.98 34.03
C THR A 329 4.84 -9.21 34.86
N CYS A 330 3.92 -9.88 35.54
CA CYS A 330 2.98 -9.19 36.45
C CYS A 330 3.73 -8.50 37.60
N LEU A 331 4.67 -9.19 38.24
CA LEU A 331 5.50 -8.63 39.32
C LEU A 331 6.33 -7.43 38.83
N GLU A 332 7.04 -7.59 37.71
CA GLU A 332 7.86 -6.53 37.12
C GLU A 332 7.01 -5.31 36.75
N LEU A 333 5.80 -5.52 36.20
CA LEU A 333 4.88 -4.45 35.88
C LEU A 333 4.42 -3.70 37.13
N MET A 334 3.98 -4.40 38.18
CA MET A 334 3.53 -3.75 39.41
C MET A 334 4.67 -2.99 40.11
N ALA A 335 5.88 -3.55 40.10
CA ALA A 335 7.07 -2.91 40.65
C ALA A 335 7.45 -1.65 39.87
N SER A 336 7.55 -1.76 38.54
CA SER A 336 7.97 -0.63 37.69
C SER A 336 6.93 0.49 37.64
N ALA A 337 5.63 0.16 37.70
CA ALA A 337 4.55 1.15 37.78
C ALA A 337 4.39 1.78 39.18
N SER A 338 5.29 1.46 40.13
CA SER A 338 5.23 1.96 41.52
C SER A 338 3.88 1.68 42.20
N VAL A 339 3.29 0.53 41.89
CA VAL A 339 2.01 0.08 42.47
C VAL A 339 2.24 -0.65 43.79
N LEU A 340 3.43 -1.22 44.01
CA LEU A 340 3.74 -1.93 45.26
C LEU A 340 3.75 -1.00 46.47
N ASP A 341 3.40 -1.53 47.64
CA ASP A 341 3.56 -0.85 48.93
C ASP A 341 4.05 -1.83 50.03
N ASP A 342 4.36 -1.27 51.20
CA ASP A 342 4.85 -2.04 52.36
C ASP A 342 3.75 -2.61 53.26
N GLN A 343 2.47 -2.44 52.92
CA GLN A 343 1.35 -2.78 53.82
C GLN A 343 0.35 -3.76 53.22
N PHE A 344 -0.16 -3.52 52.02
CA PHE A 344 -1.30 -4.22 51.42
C PHE A 344 -1.04 -4.79 50.01
N CYS A 345 0.03 -4.35 49.34
CA CYS A 345 0.40 -4.78 48.00
C CYS A 345 1.90 -5.07 47.89
N LYS A 346 2.39 -5.98 48.73
CA LYS A 346 3.77 -6.49 48.66
C LYS A 346 3.92 -7.45 47.48
N MET A 347 5.15 -7.81 47.15
CA MET A 347 5.43 -8.81 46.12
C MET A 347 4.69 -10.14 46.38
N ALA A 348 4.64 -10.61 47.63
CA ALA A 348 3.91 -11.83 47.99
C ALA A 348 2.38 -11.71 47.82
N ASP A 349 1.84 -10.51 47.97
CA ASP A 349 0.41 -10.24 47.75
C ASP A 349 0.10 -10.25 46.25
N VAL A 350 0.99 -9.69 45.42
CA VAL A 350 0.91 -9.78 43.95
C VAL A 350 0.91 -11.24 43.49
N ASP A 351 1.79 -12.07 44.04
CA ASP A 351 1.83 -13.50 43.72
C ASP A 351 0.52 -14.20 44.08
N THR A 352 0.00 -13.90 45.27
CA THR A 352 -1.28 -14.44 45.74
C THR A 352 -2.44 -14.02 44.83
N MET A 353 -2.46 -12.76 44.38
CA MET A 353 -3.48 -12.26 43.46
C MET A 353 -3.36 -12.87 42.05
N PHE A 354 -2.14 -13.08 41.56
CA PHE A 354 -1.89 -13.79 40.31
C PHE A 354 -2.45 -15.22 40.38
N ILE A 355 -2.12 -15.96 41.44
CA ILE A 355 -2.64 -17.33 41.65
C ILE A 355 -4.16 -17.31 41.73
N ALA A 356 -4.74 -16.37 42.50
CA ALA A 356 -6.19 -16.25 42.63
C ALA A 356 -6.90 -15.98 41.29
N ALA A 357 -6.32 -15.12 40.43
CA ALA A 357 -6.83 -14.84 39.09
C ALA A 357 -6.69 -16.07 38.16
N ARG A 358 -5.59 -16.80 38.26
CA ARG A 358 -5.33 -18.01 37.46
C ARG A 358 -6.25 -19.18 37.79
N VAL A 359 -6.56 -19.39 39.07
CA VAL A 359 -7.33 -20.57 39.54
C VAL A 359 -8.69 -20.64 38.85
N ARG A 360 -8.96 -21.75 38.15
CA ARG A 360 -10.25 -21.96 37.47
C ARG A 360 -11.33 -22.39 38.46
N GLU A 361 -12.59 -22.13 38.10
CA GLU A 361 -13.71 -22.60 38.91
C GLU A 361 -13.86 -24.12 38.87
N LYS A 362 -14.41 -24.70 39.95
CA LYS A 362 -14.71 -26.14 39.98
C LYS A 362 -15.63 -26.49 38.81
N GLY A 363 -15.21 -27.44 37.98
CA GLY A 363 -15.96 -27.86 36.79
C GLY A 363 -15.66 -27.07 35.51
N ALA A 364 -14.87 -25.98 35.57
CA ALA A 364 -14.43 -25.28 34.37
C ALA A 364 -13.62 -26.18 33.42
N ASP A 365 -12.85 -27.13 33.98
CA ASP A 365 -12.09 -28.11 33.18
C ASP A 365 -12.95 -29.15 32.47
N LYS A 366 -14.24 -29.24 32.82
CA LYS A 366 -15.20 -30.10 32.13
C LYS A 366 -15.86 -29.41 30.94
N ARG A 367 -15.66 -28.10 30.75
CA ARG A 367 -16.19 -27.36 29.60
C ARG A 367 -15.38 -27.78 28.36
N PRO A 368 -16.00 -28.40 27.35
CA PRO A 368 -15.30 -28.71 26.11
C PRO A 368 -14.80 -27.40 25.48
N LEU A 369 -13.64 -27.45 24.81
CA LEU A 369 -13.05 -26.34 24.02
C LEU A 369 -12.44 -25.17 24.80
N ALA A 370 -12.52 -25.13 26.14
CA ALA A 370 -11.91 -24.04 26.90
C ALA A 370 -10.38 -24.09 26.80
N ILE A 371 -9.78 -23.01 26.31
CA ILE A 371 -8.35 -22.87 26.11
C ILE A 371 -7.63 -22.91 27.45
N LYS A 372 -6.50 -23.61 27.45
CA LYS A 372 -5.61 -23.74 28.61
C LYS A 372 -4.27 -23.17 28.21
N VAL A 373 -3.93 -22.06 28.84
CA VAL A 373 -2.56 -21.53 28.84
C VAL A 373 -1.87 -22.08 30.08
N GLY A 374 -0.54 -22.27 30.03
CA GLY A 374 0.26 -22.83 31.13
C GLY A 374 0.26 -21.99 32.41
N ASP A 375 1.42 -21.74 33.01
CA ASP A 375 1.53 -20.89 34.21
C ASP A 375 1.44 -19.38 33.87
N MET A 376 0.43 -18.99 33.07
CA MET A 376 0.18 -17.63 32.59
C MET A 376 -1.31 -17.26 32.68
N LEU A 377 -1.62 -15.98 32.52
CA LEU A 377 -2.98 -15.43 32.52
C LEU A 377 -3.43 -15.10 31.09
N LEU A 378 -4.61 -15.59 30.70
CA LEU A 378 -5.36 -15.09 29.54
C LEU A 378 -5.85 -13.65 29.79
N ARG A 379 -6.29 -12.94 28.75
CA ARG A 379 -6.72 -11.53 28.87
C ARG A 379 -7.74 -11.28 29.98
N PHE A 380 -8.81 -12.07 30.06
CA PHE A 380 -9.80 -11.92 31.13
C PHE A 380 -9.23 -12.18 32.53
N GLN A 381 -8.27 -13.09 32.67
CA GLN A 381 -7.63 -13.38 33.97
C GLN A 381 -6.66 -12.27 34.35
N PHE A 382 -5.97 -11.68 33.38
CA PHE A 382 -5.14 -10.51 33.58
C PHE A 382 -5.99 -9.29 33.97
N ALA A 383 -7.16 -9.10 33.36
CA ALA A 383 -8.13 -8.08 33.79
C ALA A 383 -8.57 -8.30 35.25
N GLU A 384 -8.91 -9.54 35.64
CA GLU A 384 -9.24 -9.87 37.03
C GLU A 384 -8.08 -9.58 37.99
N PHE A 385 -6.86 -9.93 37.60
CA PHE A 385 -5.65 -9.63 38.36
C PHE A 385 -5.50 -8.13 38.62
N LEU A 386 -5.66 -7.28 37.59
CA LEU A 386 -5.59 -5.83 37.74
C LEU A 386 -6.71 -5.29 38.64
N VAL A 387 -7.93 -5.81 38.53
CA VAL A 387 -9.03 -5.44 39.45
C VAL A 387 -8.70 -5.80 40.90
N ARG A 388 -8.12 -6.98 41.15
CA ARG A 388 -7.70 -7.38 42.50
C ARG A 388 -6.64 -6.44 43.06
N ILE A 389 -5.68 -6.03 42.23
CA ILE A 389 -4.64 -5.07 42.60
C ILE A 389 -5.24 -3.70 42.92
N ALA A 390 -6.09 -3.15 42.05
CA ALA A 390 -6.73 -1.85 42.27
C ALA A 390 -7.47 -1.80 43.61
N VAL A 391 -8.27 -2.84 43.88
CA VAL A 391 -9.02 -2.98 45.13
C VAL A 391 -8.11 -3.12 46.35
N ALA A 392 -7.05 -3.93 46.25
CA ALA A 392 -6.13 -4.13 47.37
C ALA A 392 -5.28 -2.88 47.65
N ARG A 393 -4.76 -2.24 46.61
CA ARG A 393 -3.77 -1.18 46.70
C ARG A 393 -4.35 0.20 46.97
N PHE A 394 -5.47 0.56 46.36
CA PHE A 394 -6.00 1.94 46.44
C PHE A 394 -7.28 2.01 47.28
N TRP A 395 -8.17 1.02 47.16
CA TRP A 395 -9.44 1.03 47.88
C TRP A 395 -9.29 0.60 49.35
N LYS A 396 -8.68 -0.57 49.62
CA LYS A 396 -8.54 -1.08 51.00
C LYS A 396 -7.61 -0.24 51.87
N THR A 397 -6.62 0.40 51.25
CA THR A 397 -5.71 1.36 51.89
C THR A 397 -6.37 2.71 52.16
N LYS A 398 -7.57 2.94 51.61
CA LYS A 398 -8.31 4.21 51.69
C LYS A 398 -7.55 5.40 51.09
N GLU A 399 -6.74 5.15 50.06
CA GLU A 399 -6.12 6.24 49.28
C GLU A 399 -7.12 6.93 48.34
N VAL A 400 -8.22 6.24 48.02
CA VAL A 400 -9.32 6.76 47.21
C VAL A 400 -10.67 6.50 47.86
N ASP A 401 -11.67 7.30 47.48
CA ASP A 401 -13.01 7.30 48.08
C ASP A 401 -14.02 6.43 47.33
N THR A 402 -13.67 5.96 46.13
CA THR A 402 -14.55 5.09 45.31
C THR A 402 -13.77 3.98 44.61
N LEU A 403 -14.46 2.88 44.27
CA LEU A 403 -13.84 1.79 43.50
C LEU A 403 -13.49 2.20 42.07
N ALA A 404 -14.26 3.12 41.47
CA ALA A 404 -13.95 3.68 40.16
C ALA A 404 -12.59 4.40 40.19
N GLN A 405 -12.38 5.27 41.19
CA GLN A 405 -11.09 5.96 41.37
C GLN A 405 -9.92 5.00 41.60
N ALA A 406 -10.16 3.84 42.23
CA ALA A 406 -9.11 2.84 42.41
C ALA A 406 -8.64 2.26 41.06
N VAL A 407 -9.58 2.01 40.15
CA VAL A 407 -9.28 1.56 38.78
C VAL A 407 -8.58 2.67 38.00
N ASP A 408 -9.12 3.90 38.04
CA ASP A 408 -8.52 5.06 37.37
C ASP A 408 -7.07 5.29 37.83
N ARG A 409 -6.83 5.18 39.15
CA ARG A 409 -5.50 5.36 39.73
C ARG A 409 -4.54 4.27 39.29
N LEU A 410 -4.98 3.02 39.21
CA LEU A 410 -4.16 1.92 38.70
C LEU A 410 -3.76 2.18 37.25
N PHE A 411 -4.72 2.51 36.37
CA PHE A 411 -4.41 2.79 34.97
C PHE A 411 -3.49 4.00 34.84
N ALA A 412 -3.69 5.08 35.60
CA ALA A 412 -2.75 6.21 35.60
C ALA A 412 -1.30 5.80 35.91
N CYS A 413 -1.09 4.89 36.88
CA CYS A 413 0.24 4.33 37.16
C CYS A 413 0.80 3.49 36.00
N LEU A 414 -0.04 2.62 35.41
CA LEU A 414 0.36 1.77 34.29
C LEU A 414 0.69 2.58 33.04
N THR A 415 -0.13 3.59 32.71
CA THR A 415 0.08 4.52 31.59
C THR A 415 1.32 5.37 31.79
N ALA A 416 1.61 5.82 33.01
CA ALA A 416 2.84 6.57 33.26
C ALA A 416 4.09 5.74 32.93
N GLN A 417 4.05 4.43 33.21
CA GLN A 417 5.17 3.53 32.98
C GLN A 417 5.25 2.99 31.54
N LEU A 418 4.10 2.63 30.95
CA LEU A 418 4.03 1.97 29.65
C LEU A 418 3.54 2.87 28.52
N GLY A 419 3.00 4.06 28.81
CA GLY A 419 2.30 4.93 27.87
C GLY A 419 3.02 5.16 26.54
N PRO A 420 4.31 5.54 26.53
CA PRO A 420 5.08 5.67 25.29
C PRO A 420 5.16 4.36 24.48
N ALA A 421 5.27 3.21 25.15
CA ALA A 421 5.31 1.88 24.53
C ALA A 421 3.92 1.32 24.18
N VAL A 422 2.84 1.97 24.59
CA VAL A 422 1.44 1.55 24.39
C VAL A 422 0.78 2.34 23.23
N ALA A 423 1.40 3.45 22.79
CA ALA A 423 1.01 4.20 21.59
C ALA A 423 1.37 3.46 20.27
N ASP A 424 2.35 2.54 20.33
CA ASP A 424 2.94 1.85 19.18
C ASP A 424 1.92 1.26 18.20
N LEU A 425 0.81 0.69 18.67
CA LEU A 425 -0.17 0.05 17.79
C LEU A 425 -0.85 1.07 16.87
N GLN A 426 -1.26 2.22 17.41
CA GLN A 426 -1.94 3.23 16.61
C GLN A 426 -0.99 3.87 15.61
N GLU A 427 0.23 4.18 16.06
CA GLU A 427 1.30 4.73 15.21
C GLU A 427 1.68 3.75 14.10
N PHE A 428 1.84 2.46 14.43
CA PHE A 428 2.09 1.40 13.48
C PHE A 428 0.98 1.32 12.43
N LEU A 429 -0.28 1.18 12.83
CA LEU A 429 -1.40 1.03 11.89
C LEU A 429 -1.52 2.26 10.98
N GLN A 430 -1.34 3.46 11.52
CA GLN A 430 -1.36 4.70 10.73
C GLN A 430 -0.21 4.74 9.70
N ALA A 431 0.99 4.29 10.07
CA ALA A 431 2.13 4.23 9.16
C ALA A 431 1.99 3.10 8.11
N PHE A 432 1.35 1.99 8.49
CA PHE A 432 1.26 0.77 7.69
C PHE A 432 0.11 0.80 6.68
N HIS A 433 -1.06 1.32 7.04
CA HIS A 433 -2.24 1.38 6.17
C HIS A 433 -2.16 2.52 5.15
N THR A 434 -1.14 2.45 4.30
CA THR A 434 -0.84 3.45 3.28
C THR A 434 -0.74 2.80 1.90
N GLU A 435 -0.98 3.59 0.85
CA GLU A 435 -0.80 3.14 -0.54
C GLU A 435 0.61 2.56 -0.79
N ALA A 436 1.63 3.13 -0.15
CA ALA A 436 3.00 2.70 -0.32
C ALA A 436 3.23 1.26 0.17
N CYS A 437 2.71 0.93 1.37
CA CYS A 437 2.81 -0.43 1.91
C CYS A 437 1.91 -1.42 1.15
N ASP A 438 0.68 -1.02 0.79
CA ASP A 438 -0.22 -1.86 -0.03
C ASP A 438 0.44 -2.26 -1.35
N ARG A 439 1.08 -1.31 -2.05
CA ARG A 439 1.80 -1.58 -3.31
C ARG A 439 2.96 -2.56 -3.12
N VAL A 440 3.71 -2.46 -2.03
CA VAL A 440 4.82 -3.37 -1.73
C VAL A 440 4.32 -4.79 -1.58
N LEU A 441 3.29 -4.99 -0.77
CA LEU A 441 2.68 -6.29 -0.50
C LEU A 441 1.99 -6.86 -1.73
N ARG A 442 1.16 -6.06 -2.41
CA ARG A 442 0.42 -6.47 -3.61
C ARG A 442 1.33 -6.92 -4.75
N ALA A 443 2.48 -6.27 -4.91
CA ALA A 443 3.47 -6.69 -5.90
C ALA A 443 4.03 -8.11 -5.67
N ARG A 444 3.94 -8.65 -4.45
CA ARG A 444 4.42 -9.99 -4.07
C ARG A 444 3.33 -10.87 -3.43
N GLU A 445 2.05 -10.51 -3.55
CA GLU A 445 0.94 -11.16 -2.82
C GLU A 445 0.90 -12.67 -3.03
N SER A 446 1.06 -13.13 -4.28
CA SER A 446 1.05 -14.55 -4.60
C SER A 446 2.20 -15.31 -3.94
N ALA A 447 3.41 -14.76 -3.98
CA ALA A 447 4.58 -15.35 -3.34
C ALA A 447 4.48 -15.32 -1.81
N LEU A 448 3.96 -14.24 -1.23
CA LEU A 448 3.67 -14.14 0.20
C LEU A 448 2.61 -15.17 0.62
N GLY A 449 1.59 -15.41 -0.20
CA GLY A 449 0.60 -16.46 0.03
C GLY A 449 1.20 -17.86 0.04
N VAL A 450 2.18 -18.14 -0.84
CA VAL A 450 2.95 -19.39 -0.79
C VAL A 450 3.80 -19.46 0.48
N ALA A 451 4.53 -18.38 0.81
CA ALA A 451 5.35 -18.33 2.01
C ALA A 451 4.53 -18.58 3.28
N PHE A 452 3.38 -17.94 3.40
CA PHE A 452 2.45 -18.20 4.49
C PHE A 452 2.11 -19.68 4.58
N ARG A 453 1.60 -20.30 3.49
CA ARG A 453 1.19 -21.72 3.49
C ARG A 453 2.32 -22.70 3.77
N CYS A 454 3.54 -22.39 3.35
CA CYS A 454 4.73 -23.20 3.57
C CYS A 454 5.22 -23.15 5.02
N HIS A 455 4.98 -22.02 5.69
CA HIS A 455 5.45 -21.79 7.07
C HIS A 455 4.33 -21.87 8.11
N SER A 456 3.06 -22.01 7.71
CA SER A 456 1.90 -22.09 8.61
C SER A 456 1.38 -23.53 8.80
N GLY A 457 0.78 -23.80 9.95
CA GLY A 457 -0.03 -24.99 10.17
C GLY A 457 0.76 -26.25 10.50
N ARG A 458 2.00 -26.14 10.99
CA ARG A 458 2.78 -27.30 11.49
C ARG A 458 2.06 -28.03 12.63
N TRP A 459 1.28 -27.29 13.43
CA TRP A 459 0.48 -27.82 14.54
C TRP A 459 -1.02 -27.83 14.25
N ALA A 460 -1.44 -27.53 13.02
CA ALA A 460 -2.84 -27.64 12.62
C ALA A 460 -3.21 -29.12 12.41
N LYS A 461 -4.41 -29.51 12.84
CA LYS A 461 -4.92 -30.87 12.58
C LYS A 461 -5.32 -31.01 11.11
N PRO A 462 -5.37 -32.25 10.58
CA PRO A 462 -5.89 -32.49 9.24
C PRO A 462 -7.28 -31.90 9.05
N GLY A 463 -7.45 -31.00 8.07
CA GLY A 463 -8.71 -30.34 7.75
C GLY A 463 -8.95 -28.97 8.41
N GLU A 464 -8.09 -28.55 9.35
CA GLU A 464 -8.14 -27.20 9.93
C GLU A 464 -7.52 -26.16 8.97
N THR A 465 -8.03 -24.93 9.03
CA THR A 465 -7.44 -23.80 8.31
C THR A 465 -6.01 -23.58 8.79
N ARG A 466 -5.06 -23.49 7.86
CA ARG A 466 -3.66 -23.21 8.23
C ARG A 466 -3.55 -21.77 8.69
N MET A 467 -3.25 -21.59 9.97
CA MET A 467 -2.85 -20.31 10.56
C MET A 467 -1.41 -20.40 11.07
N MET A 468 -0.82 -19.24 11.36
CA MET A 468 0.59 -19.14 11.72
C MET A 468 0.76 -18.76 13.20
N CYS A 469 1.43 -19.59 13.99
CA CYS A 469 1.73 -19.22 15.37
C CYS A 469 3.00 -18.35 15.47
N CYS A 470 3.26 -17.76 16.64
CA CYS A 470 4.41 -16.88 16.85
C CYS A 470 5.77 -17.55 16.52
N ARG A 471 5.91 -18.86 16.80
CA ARG A 471 7.13 -19.62 16.50
C ARG A 471 7.37 -19.80 15.00
N GLU A 472 6.30 -20.02 14.24
CA GLU A 472 6.38 -20.08 12.78
C GLU A 472 6.71 -18.71 12.19
N PHE A 473 6.08 -17.66 12.71
CA PHE A 473 6.35 -16.29 12.30
C PHE A 473 7.81 -15.88 12.54
N GLU A 474 8.39 -16.26 13.68
CA GLU A 474 9.83 -16.08 13.93
C GLU A 474 10.69 -16.77 12.85
N GLY A 475 10.32 -18.01 12.48
CA GLY A 475 11.02 -18.74 11.41
C GLY A 475 10.93 -18.04 10.05
N VAL A 476 9.80 -17.41 9.74
CA VAL A 476 9.63 -16.58 8.53
C VAL A 476 10.57 -15.38 8.57
N LEU A 477 10.61 -14.65 9.70
CA LEU A 477 11.49 -13.49 9.86
C LEU A 477 12.98 -13.87 9.79
N GLY A 478 13.37 -15.03 10.33
CA GLY A 478 14.72 -15.57 10.17
C GLY A 478 15.05 -15.91 8.71
N THR A 479 14.10 -16.52 7.98
CA THR A 479 14.24 -16.82 6.55
C THR A 479 14.38 -15.55 5.70
N ALA A 480 13.71 -14.48 6.11
CA ALA A 480 13.77 -13.17 5.46
C ALA A 480 15.00 -12.34 5.86
N ASP A 481 15.87 -12.84 6.74
CA ASP A 481 16.96 -12.08 7.35
C ASP A 481 16.47 -10.72 7.88
N ALA A 482 15.38 -10.76 8.66
CA ALA A 482 14.68 -9.58 9.13
C ALA A 482 15.22 -9.04 10.47
N PHE A 483 16.21 -9.67 11.08
CA PHE A 483 16.81 -9.20 12.33
C PHE A 483 17.91 -8.18 12.10
N ASN A 484 18.07 -7.23 13.03
CA ASN A 484 19.16 -6.25 13.05
C ASN A 484 19.50 -5.88 14.51
N GLU A 485 20.39 -4.92 14.73
CA GLU A 485 20.81 -4.49 16.08
C GLU A 485 19.65 -3.93 16.94
N ARG A 486 18.55 -3.49 16.31
CA ARG A 486 17.40 -2.85 16.96
C ARG A 486 16.18 -3.77 17.09
N PHE A 487 16.07 -4.78 16.23
CA PHE A 487 15.00 -5.76 16.19
C PHE A 487 15.59 -7.16 16.23
N LEU A 488 15.52 -7.75 17.41
CA LEU A 488 16.09 -9.05 17.75
C LEU A 488 14.98 -10.09 17.88
N ALA A 489 15.35 -11.36 17.99
CA ALA A 489 14.41 -12.47 18.18
C ALA A 489 13.47 -12.29 19.39
N ARG A 490 13.88 -11.54 20.43
CA ARG A 490 13.05 -11.22 21.60
C ARG A 490 11.92 -10.23 21.30
N ASP A 491 12.01 -9.48 20.21
CA ASP A 491 11.03 -8.46 19.81
C ASP A 491 9.92 -9.05 18.91
N VAL A 492 10.14 -10.27 18.40
CA VAL A 492 9.19 -10.98 17.52
C VAL A 492 7.82 -11.20 18.16
N PRO A 493 7.70 -11.62 19.44
CA PRO A 493 6.38 -11.78 20.06
C PRO A 493 5.58 -10.47 20.08
N TYR A 494 6.26 -9.33 20.18
CA TYR A 494 5.60 -8.03 20.14
C TYR A 494 5.18 -7.65 18.73
N ALA A 495 6.04 -7.85 17.72
CA ALA A 495 5.67 -7.72 16.31
C ALA A 495 4.45 -8.60 15.96
N PHE A 496 4.42 -9.82 16.51
CA PHE A 496 3.33 -10.75 16.35
C PHE A 496 2.03 -10.20 16.97
N GLN A 497 2.06 -9.73 18.23
CA GLN A 497 0.91 -9.13 18.90
C GLN A 497 0.37 -7.88 18.20
N LEU A 498 1.24 -7.05 17.60
CA LEU A 498 0.84 -5.88 16.82
C LEU A 498 0.17 -6.26 15.47
N GLY A 499 0.49 -7.45 14.96
CA GLY A 499 -0.10 -7.98 13.72
C GLY A 499 -1.46 -8.66 13.91
N LEU A 500 -1.86 -8.96 15.15
CA LEU A 500 -3.12 -9.63 15.47
C LEU A 500 -4.29 -8.66 15.63
N GLN A 501 -5.48 -9.10 15.20
CA GLN A 501 -6.72 -8.41 15.51
C GLN A 501 -7.13 -8.66 16.97
N LEU A 502 -7.98 -7.78 17.52
CA LEU A 502 -8.56 -8.02 18.84
C LEU A 502 -9.70 -9.04 18.73
N TYR A 503 -9.48 -10.24 19.26
CA TYR A 503 -10.48 -11.28 19.36
C TYR A 503 -11.44 -11.01 20.52
N GLN A 504 -12.72 -11.36 20.33
CA GLN A 504 -13.74 -11.09 21.32
C GLN A 504 -13.56 -11.94 22.59
N ASP A 505 -13.25 -13.23 22.44
CA ASP A 505 -13.17 -14.17 23.56
C ASP A 505 -11.99 -15.13 23.42
N GLU A 506 -10.93 -14.91 24.20
CA GLU A 506 -9.71 -15.74 24.17
C GLU A 506 -9.85 -17.06 24.96
N LEU A 507 -10.95 -17.28 25.67
CA LEU A 507 -11.16 -18.52 26.42
C LEU A 507 -11.71 -19.64 25.52
N PHE A 508 -12.47 -19.29 24.49
CA PHE A 508 -13.16 -20.25 23.63
C PHE A 508 -12.85 -20.12 22.14
N ASP A 509 -12.15 -19.06 21.72
CA ASP A 509 -11.69 -18.87 20.34
C ASP A 509 -10.23 -19.30 20.21
N LEU A 510 -9.97 -20.41 19.50
CA LEU A 510 -8.62 -20.98 19.33
C LEU A 510 -7.72 -20.13 18.44
N ASP A 511 -8.30 -19.22 17.66
CA ASP A 511 -7.60 -18.49 16.62
C ASP A 511 -6.85 -17.28 17.20
N PHE A 512 -7.18 -16.84 18.43
CA PHE A 512 -6.61 -15.63 19.04
C PHE A 512 -5.07 -15.61 19.16
N ALA A 513 -4.44 -16.79 19.16
CA ALA A 513 -3.00 -16.95 19.29
C ALA A 513 -2.28 -17.27 17.96
N GLN A 514 -3.00 -17.20 16.84
CA GLN A 514 -2.50 -17.53 15.51
C GLN A 514 -2.87 -16.43 14.51
N MET A 515 -2.04 -16.25 13.50
CA MET A 515 -2.25 -15.28 12.43
C MET A 515 -2.96 -15.93 11.25
N THR A 516 -4.04 -15.29 10.82
CA THR A 516 -4.55 -15.41 9.45
C THR A 516 -3.54 -14.85 8.43
N PHE A 517 -3.78 -15.05 7.13
CA PHE A 517 -2.93 -14.44 6.11
C PHE A 517 -2.91 -12.91 6.21
N LEU A 518 -4.03 -12.27 6.51
CA LEU A 518 -4.12 -10.83 6.68
C LEU A 518 -3.28 -10.35 7.87
N GLU A 519 -3.38 -11.02 9.02
CA GLU A 519 -2.59 -10.72 10.21
C GLU A 519 -1.11 -11.01 10.02
N PHE A 520 -0.75 -12.02 9.21
CA PHE A 520 0.62 -12.24 8.79
C PHE A 520 1.20 -11.06 8.01
N LEU A 521 0.43 -10.45 7.09
CA LEU A 521 0.87 -9.24 6.39
C LEU A 521 1.08 -8.07 7.37
N HIS A 522 0.21 -7.92 8.37
CA HIS A 522 0.37 -6.92 9.42
C HIS A 522 1.56 -7.23 10.32
N GLY A 523 1.82 -8.50 10.64
CA GLY A 523 3.00 -8.95 11.37
C GLY A 523 4.29 -8.57 10.66
N LEU A 524 4.37 -8.78 9.34
CA LEU A 524 5.52 -8.31 8.53
C LEU A 524 5.67 -6.77 8.58
N GLY A 525 4.55 -6.06 8.52
CA GLY A 525 4.50 -4.61 8.72
C GLY A 525 5.03 -4.18 10.09
N ALA A 526 4.61 -4.86 11.15
CA ALA A 526 5.00 -4.58 12.53
C ALA A 526 6.48 -4.87 12.75
N ALA A 527 6.99 -5.99 12.21
CA ALA A 527 8.43 -6.28 12.23
C ALA A 527 9.22 -5.20 11.49
N ALA A 528 8.76 -4.76 10.31
CA ALA A 528 9.37 -3.65 9.58
C ALA A 528 9.34 -2.34 10.39
N HIS A 529 8.25 -2.07 11.11
CA HIS A 529 8.07 -0.89 11.96
C HIS A 529 9.03 -0.89 13.15
N LEU A 530 9.15 -2.02 13.85
CA LEU A 530 10.00 -2.19 15.04
C LEU A 530 11.50 -2.20 14.73
N ARG A 531 11.92 -2.48 13.49
CA ARG A 531 13.33 -2.37 13.06
C ARG A 531 13.94 -0.97 13.22
N ALA A 532 13.10 0.07 13.36
CA ALA A 532 13.49 1.45 13.66
C ALA A 532 14.68 2.00 12.81
N ASP A 533 14.73 1.65 11.52
CA ASP A 533 15.67 2.24 10.56
C ASP A 533 15.14 3.61 10.08
N ALA A 534 16.03 4.52 9.64
CA ALA A 534 15.65 5.88 9.21
C ALA A 534 14.80 5.94 7.92
N GLU A 535 14.56 4.79 7.29
CA GLU A 535 13.83 4.67 6.03
C GLU A 535 12.30 4.63 6.23
N PRO A 536 11.53 5.12 5.24
CA PRO A 536 10.08 4.97 5.25
C PRO A 536 9.65 3.50 5.43
N LEU A 537 8.53 3.28 6.16
CA LEU A 537 8.07 1.92 6.49
C LEU A 537 7.92 1.01 5.26
N ALA A 538 7.41 1.53 4.14
CA ALA A 538 7.26 0.77 2.91
C ALA A 538 8.59 0.25 2.33
N VAL A 539 9.70 1.00 2.51
CA VAL A 539 11.03 0.56 2.07
C VAL A 539 11.53 -0.58 2.96
N ARG A 540 11.43 -0.41 4.28
CA ARG A 540 11.79 -1.43 5.28
C ARG A 540 11.00 -2.72 5.08
N LEU A 541 9.70 -2.61 4.85
CA LEU A 541 8.82 -3.72 4.52
C LEU A 541 9.22 -4.41 3.21
N GLY A 542 9.55 -3.61 2.18
CA GLY A 542 10.04 -4.11 0.91
C GLY A 542 11.29 -4.97 1.06
N CYS A 543 12.25 -4.55 1.89
CA CYS A 543 13.47 -5.31 2.18
C CYS A 543 13.17 -6.69 2.77
N ILE A 544 12.27 -6.78 3.76
CA ILE A 544 11.87 -8.06 4.36
C ILE A 544 11.17 -8.95 3.32
N VAL A 545 10.20 -8.38 2.60
CA VAL A 545 9.39 -9.12 1.62
C VAL A 545 10.24 -9.64 0.46
N ASP A 546 11.15 -8.82 -0.08
CA ASP A 546 12.00 -9.21 -1.20
C ASP A 546 12.96 -10.35 -0.80
N ARG A 547 13.56 -10.29 0.39
CA ARG A 547 14.41 -11.37 0.91
C ARG A 547 13.63 -12.67 1.15
N LEU A 548 12.43 -12.58 1.72
CA LEU A 548 11.57 -13.73 1.94
C LEU A 548 11.22 -14.45 0.62
N VAL A 549 10.90 -13.68 -0.42
CA VAL A 549 10.52 -14.22 -1.73
C VAL A 549 11.74 -14.76 -2.50
N GLN A 550 12.92 -14.19 -2.29
CA GLN A 550 14.16 -14.63 -2.95
C GLN A 550 14.81 -15.87 -2.32
N CYS A 551 14.33 -16.31 -1.15
CA CYS A 551 14.86 -17.51 -0.49
C CYS A 551 14.74 -18.76 -1.40
N GLU A 552 15.84 -19.51 -1.55
CA GLU A 552 15.93 -20.68 -2.45
C GLU A 552 14.84 -21.73 -2.19
N GLY A 553 14.47 -21.93 -0.92
CA GLY A 553 13.40 -22.86 -0.52
C GLY A 553 12.05 -22.49 -1.13
N LEU A 554 11.70 -21.19 -1.14
CA LEU A 554 10.46 -20.72 -1.75
C LEU A 554 10.49 -20.80 -3.27
N ASN A 555 11.63 -20.45 -3.86
CA ASN A 555 11.82 -20.50 -5.31
C ASN A 555 11.67 -21.93 -5.87
N ASN A 556 12.11 -22.95 -5.13
CA ASN A 556 11.93 -24.34 -5.51
C ASN A 556 10.45 -24.77 -5.46
N VAL A 557 9.71 -24.35 -4.43
CA VAL A 557 8.26 -24.61 -4.33
C VAL A 557 7.49 -23.87 -5.44
N LEU A 558 7.82 -22.60 -5.69
CA LEU A 558 7.21 -21.79 -6.75
C LEU A 558 7.49 -22.34 -8.16
N ARG A 559 8.65 -22.98 -8.36
CA ARG A 559 8.98 -23.67 -9.63
C ARG A 559 8.20 -24.97 -9.82
N GLY A 560 7.89 -25.69 -8.75
CA GLY A 560 7.09 -26.93 -8.82
C GLY A 560 5.58 -26.72 -8.94
N LEU A 561 5.09 -25.49 -8.74
CA LEU A 561 3.68 -25.10 -8.92
C LEU A 561 3.36 -24.55 -10.32
N LYS A 562 4.38 -24.39 -11.18
CA LYS A 562 4.23 -24.10 -12.61
C LYS A 562 4.31 -25.39 -13.41
#